data_AF-A0A936A8N3-F1
#
_entry.id   AF-A0A936A8N3-F1
#
_cell.length_a   1.000
_cell.length_b   1.000
_cell.length_c   1.000
_cell.angle_alpha   90.00
_cell.angle_beta   90.00
_cell.angle_gamma   90.00
#
_symmetry.space_group_name_H-M   'P 1'
#
loop_
_entity.id
_entity.type
_entity.pdbx_description
1 polymer ?
#
loop_
_entity_poly.entity_id
_entity_poly.type
_entity_poly.pdbx_seq_one_letter_code
_entity_poly.pdbx_strand_id
1 'polypeptide(L)'
;MPGTVRHGPDGGRTRTVQAQTPDRDAIPHCRFGRGGITPPRRDPSGASQGDPAWALHALPSAGTGKALGRIGDTGWFPADCALAVGETDLVAAVNGEVAIFNRSGKRLGAETLNAFFGSVRGGLAAFDPRAVFDPHSERFFVIAVARSDEGAPRQSMVLIAVRRPPQPVMV
;
A
#
# COMPACT_ATOMS: atom_id res chain seq x y z
N MET A 1 -1.99 22.71 54.37
CA MET A 1 -0.97 23.20 53.42
C MET A 1 0.30 22.36 53.60
N PRO A 2 1.04 22.06 52.53
CA PRO A 2 1.40 20.69 52.16
C PRO A 2 2.89 20.33 52.31
N GLY A 3 3.19 19.03 52.16
CA GLY A 3 4.27 18.58 51.28
C GLY A 3 5.56 18.12 51.95
N THR A 4 5.75 16.81 52.07
CA THR A 4 7.08 16.20 51.93
C THR A 4 6.96 14.74 51.54
N VAL A 5 7.41 14.37 50.34
CA VAL A 5 7.85 13.00 50.06
C VAL A 5 9.18 13.09 49.32
N ARG A 6 10.23 12.61 50.00
CA ARG A 6 11.59 12.44 49.47
C ARG A 6 11.69 11.11 48.72
N HIS A 7 12.61 11.10 47.75
CA HIS A 7 13.04 9.99 46.90
C HIS A 7 13.17 8.62 47.61
N GLY A 8 12.70 7.56 46.94
CA GLY A 8 13.06 6.17 47.25
C GLY A 8 14.16 5.66 46.30
N PRO A 9 15.14 4.86 46.78
CA PRO A 9 16.12 4.21 45.93
C PRO A 9 15.61 2.85 45.41
N ASP A 10 16.03 2.53 44.20
CA ASP A 10 15.78 1.28 43.49
C ASP A 10 16.20 0.03 44.30
N GLY A 11 15.25 -0.91 44.41
CA GLY A 11 15.49 -2.28 44.84
C GLY A 11 14.91 -3.23 43.80
N GLY A 12 15.73 -3.60 42.81
CA GLY A 12 15.36 -4.50 41.72
C GLY A 12 14.85 -5.85 42.22
N ARG A 13 13.62 -6.21 41.82
CA ARG A 13 13.08 -7.57 41.94
C ARG A 13 13.03 -8.20 40.57
N THR A 14 13.94 -9.11 40.30
CA THR A 14 13.89 -10.04 39.17
C THR A 14 12.61 -10.87 39.30
N ARG A 15 11.60 -10.61 38.45
CA ARG A 15 10.42 -11.47 38.32
C ARG A 15 10.63 -12.40 37.14
N THR A 16 10.91 -13.66 37.43
CA THR A 16 10.76 -14.75 36.46
C THR A 16 9.27 -14.91 36.17
N VAL A 17 8.82 -14.48 34.99
CA VAL A 17 7.44 -14.73 34.53
C VAL A 17 7.45 -16.10 33.85
N GLN A 18 7.02 -17.15 34.55
CA GLN A 18 6.60 -18.39 33.91
C GLN A 18 5.29 -18.10 33.15
N ALA A 19 5.29 -18.38 31.85
CA ALA A 19 4.05 -18.38 31.07
C ALA A 19 3.17 -19.55 31.53
N GLN A 20 2.19 -19.26 32.39
CA GLN A 20 1.09 -20.18 32.68
C GLN A 20 0.02 -19.97 31.61
N THR A 21 -0.23 -21.02 30.83
CA THR A 21 -1.36 -21.09 29.89
C THR A 21 -2.68 -20.90 30.65
N PRO A 22 -3.55 -19.96 30.26
CA PRO A 22 -4.84 -19.82 30.90
C PRO A 22 -5.73 -21.02 30.59
N ASP A 23 -6.45 -21.43 31.61
CA ASP A 23 -7.43 -22.52 31.66
C ASP A 23 -8.48 -22.37 30.54
N ARG A 24 -8.75 -23.47 29.84
CA ARG A 24 -9.50 -23.49 28.56
C ARG A 24 -11.01 -23.35 28.73
N ASP A 25 -11.52 -23.33 29.95
CA ASP A 25 -12.95 -23.47 30.21
C ASP A 25 -13.70 -22.14 30.48
N ALA A 26 -13.07 -20.99 30.24
CA ALA A 26 -13.67 -19.67 30.48
C ALA A 26 -14.22 -18.94 29.23
N ILE A 27 -14.32 -19.60 28.07
CA ILE A 27 -14.87 -18.99 26.84
C ILE A 27 -16.30 -19.52 26.61
N PRO A 28 -17.33 -18.67 26.47
CA PRO A 28 -18.68 -19.14 26.21
C PRO A 28 -18.75 -19.76 24.80
N HIS A 29 -18.89 -21.08 24.74
CA HIS A 29 -19.01 -21.81 23.48
C HIS A 29 -20.43 -21.73 22.91
N CYS A 30 -20.56 -21.19 21.69
CA CYS A 30 -21.78 -21.28 20.90
C CYS A 30 -22.11 -22.76 20.60
N ARG A 31 -23.24 -23.25 21.11
CA ARG A 31 -23.69 -24.64 20.97
C ARG A 31 -24.33 -24.87 19.59
N PHE A 32 -23.69 -25.66 18.72
CA PHE A 32 -24.29 -26.13 17.47
C PHE A 32 -25.11 -27.41 17.70
N GLY A 33 -26.40 -27.35 17.42
CA GLY A 33 -27.32 -28.50 17.45
C GLY A 33 -27.17 -29.39 16.22
N ARG A 34 -27.24 -30.72 16.42
CA ARG A 34 -27.26 -31.73 15.37
C ARG A 34 -28.59 -31.67 14.61
N GLY A 35 -28.56 -31.34 13.32
CA GLY A 35 -29.69 -31.49 12.40
C GLY A 35 -29.18 -31.88 11.02
N GLY A 36 -29.66 -33.00 10.48
CA GLY A 36 -29.20 -33.60 9.22
C GLY A 36 -29.48 -32.75 7.98
N ILE A 37 -28.62 -32.89 6.97
CA ILE A 37 -28.67 -32.11 5.73
C ILE A 37 -29.42 -32.92 4.66
N THR A 38 -30.67 -32.57 4.39
CA THR A 38 -31.29 -32.81 3.07
C THR A 38 -31.08 -31.54 2.23
N PRO A 39 -30.49 -31.62 1.03
CA PRO A 39 -30.27 -30.43 0.21
C PRO A 39 -31.62 -29.85 -0.26
N PRO A 40 -31.87 -28.54 -0.08
CA PRO A 40 -33.13 -27.93 -0.48
C PRO A 40 -33.22 -27.80 -2.01
N ARG A 41 -34.37 -28.21 -2.55
CA ARG A 41 -34.76 -27.94 -3.93
C ARG A 41 -34.92 -26.42 -4.09
N ARG A 42 -34.29 -25.84 -5.11
CA ARG A 42 -34.28 -24.39 -5.36
C ARG A 42 -35.70 -23.92 -5.72
N ASP A 43 -36.37 -23.24 -4.80
CA ASP A 43 -37.62 -22.51 -5.10
C ASP A 43 -37.27 -21.11 -5.65
N PRO A 44 -37.93 -20.57 -6.69
CA PRO A 44 -37.47 -19.35 -7.36
C PRO A 44 -37.84 -18.04 -6.63
N SER A 45 -38.49 -18.08 -5.46
CA SER A 45 -39.00 -16.88 -4.81
C SER A 45 -38.44 -16.70 -3.40
N GLY A 46 -37.51 -15.76 -3.25
CA GLY A 46 -37.14 -15.19 -1.95
C GLY A 46 -35.64 -15.03 -1.76
N ALA A 47 -35.13 -13.83 -2.05
CA ALA A 47 -33.80 -13.42 -1.62
C ALA A 47 -33.75 -13.41 -0.08
N SER A 48 -32.99 -14.33 0.52
CA SER A 48 -32.60 -14.23 1.93
C SER A 48 -31.16 -13.75 2.03
N GLN A 49 -31.04 -12.54 2.56
CA GLN A 49 -29.83 -11.83 2.96
C GLN A 49 -28.85 -12.73 3.72
N GLY A 50 -27.59 -12.71 3.28
CA GLY A 50 -26.50 -13.40 3.95
C GLY A 50 -25.26 -13.48 3.08
N ASP A 51 -24.86 -12.35 2.48
CA ASP A 51 -23.59 -12.31 1.78
C ASP A 51 -22.46 -12.45 2.82
N PRO A 52 -21.61 -13.48 2.74
CA PRO A 52 -20.53 -13.65 3.70
C PRO A 52 -19.53 -12.48 3.56
N ALA A 53 -18.81 -12.13 4.63
CA ALA A 53 -17.88 -10.98 4.66
C ALA A 53 -16.72 -11.03 3.64
N TRP A 54 -16.54 -12.16 2.94
CA TRP A 54 -15.61 -12.31 1.82
C TRP A 54 -16.26 -12.13 0.44
N ALA A 55 -17.61 -12.09 0.38
CA ALA A 55 -18.31 -11.71 -0.83
C ALA A 55 -17.83 -10.32 -1.18
N LEU A 56 -17.18 -10.22 -2.35
CA LEU A 56 -16.82 -8.96 -2.95
C LEU A 56 -18.10 -8.12 -2.94
N HIS A 57 -18.17 -7.11 -2.07
CA HIS A 57 -19.27 -6.16 -2.09
C HIS A 57 -19.29 -5.67 -3.52
N ALA A 58 -20.34 -6.02 -4.28
CA ALA A 58 -20.34 -5.89 -5.72
C ALA A 58 -19.97 -4.43 -6.03
N LEU A 59 -18.70 -4.22 -6.39
CA LEU A 59 -18.22 -2.90 -6.71
C LEU A 59 -19.13 -2.50 -7.86
N PRO A 60 -19.78 -1.33 -7.80
CA PRO A 60 -20.69 -0.91 -8.87
C PRO A 60 -19.95 -1.17 -10.17
N SER A 61 -20.51 -2.06 -11.02
CA SER A 61 -19.90 -2.48 -12.28
C SER A 61 -19.31 -1.24 -12.89
N ALA A 62 -17.98 -1.18 -13.05
CA ALA A 62 -17.25 0.02 -13.41
C ALA A 62 -17.93 0.65 -14.63
N GLY A 63 -18.88 1.56 -14.40
CA GLY A 63 -19.74 2.07 -15.45
C GLY A 63 -18.83 2.83 -16.38
N THR A 64 -18.81 2.46 -17.66
CA THR A 64 -17.86 2.88 -18.71
C THR A 64 -16.91 3.98 -18.24
N GLY A 65 -15.96 3.59 -17.39
CA GLY A 65 -15.21 4.57 -16.61
C GLY A 65 -14.38 5.38 -17.58
N LYS A 66 -14.32 6.70 -17.39
CA LYS A 66 -13.35 7.50 -18.14
C LYS A 66 -11.97 6.90 -17.86
N ALA A 67 -11.28 6.44 -18.90
CA ALA A 67 -10.00 5.78 -18.73
C ALA A 67 -9.05 6.71 -17.98
N LEU A 68 -8.48 6.21 -16.88
CA LEU A 68 -7.33 6.85 -16.27
C LEU A 68 -6.19 6.86 -17.30
N GLY A 69 -5.33 7.86 -17.22
CA GLY A 69 -4.22 7.99 -18.14
C GLY A 69 -3.32 6.75 -18.11
N ARG A 70 -2.76 6.38 -19.26
CA ARG A 70 -1.93 5.17 -19.42
C ARG A 70 -0.50 5.51 -19.79
N ILE A 71 0.43 4.73 -19.26
CA ILE A 71 1.78 4.61 -19.79
C ILE A 71 1.74 3.53 -20.89
N GLY A 72 2.31 3.84 -22.06
CA GLY A 72 2.40 2.89 -23.17
C GLY A 72 3.50 1.85 -22.96
N ASP A 73 3.68 0.96 -23.93
CA ASP A 73 4.86 0.10 -23.94
C ASP A 73 6.15 0.96 -23.97
N THR A 74 7.05 0.69 -23.03
CA THR A 74 8.32 1.41 -22.89
C THR A 74 9.50 0.60 -23.47
N GLY A 75 9.28 -0.65 -23.87
CA GLY A 75 10.33 -1.58 -24.27
C GLY A 75 11.15 -2.16 -23.10
N TRP A 76 10.82 -1.81 -21.85
CA TRP A 76 11.51 -2.30 -20.65
C TRP A 76 10.82 -3.56 -20.09
N PHE A 77 11.58 -4.61 -19.80
CA PHE A 77 11.06 -5.89 -19.32
C PHE A 77 11.76 -6.39 -18.04
N PRO A 78 11.02 -6.79 -16.98
CA PRO A 78 9.55 -6.70 -16.85
C PRO A 78 9.07 -5.25 -16.63
N ALA A 79 7.82 -4.97 -16.99
CA ALA A 79 7.19 -3.67 -16.71
C ALA A 79 6.59 -3.67 -15.30
N ASP A 80 7.38 -3.33 -14.29
CA ASP A 80 6.90 -3.28 -12.90
C ASP A 80 6.07 -2.02 -12.68
N CYS A 81 4.74 -2.18 -12.60
CA CYS A 81 3.81 -1.07 -12.55
C CYS A 81 3.42 -0.66 -11.13
N ALA A 82 3.34 0.66 -10.92
CA ALA A 82 2.87 1.30 -9.70
C ALA A 82 1.95 2.48 -10.01
N LEU A 83 0.96 2.72 -9.14
CA LEU A 83 -0.02 3.78 -9.30
C LEU A 83 -0.37 4.39 -7.93
N ALA A 84 -0.32 5.71 -7.85
CA ALA A 84 -0.85 6.49 -6.74
C ALA A 84 -1.91 7.46 -7.25
N VAL A 85 -3.03 7.55 -6.54
CA VAL A 85 -4.15 8.42 -6.90
C VAL A 85 -4.34 9.44 -5.78
N GLY A 86 -4.14 10.72 -6.08
CA GLY A 86 -4.48 11.82 -5.20
C GLY A 86 -5.81 12.46 -5.56
N GLU A 87 -6.08 13.61 -4.96
CA GLU A 87 -7.37 14.29 -5.12
C GLU A 87 -7.57 14.86 -6.52
N THR A 88 -6.54 15.52 -7.06
CA THR A 88 -6.57 16.21 -8.37
C THR A 88 -5.86 15.45 -9.50
N ASP A 89 -4.83 14.69 -9.13
CA ASP A 89 -3.86 14.08 -10.03
C ASP A 89 -3.60 12.63 -9.64
N LEU A 90 -2.96 11.89 -10.53
CA LEU A 90 -2.44 10.55 -10.30
C LEU A 90 -1.01 10.43 -10.85
N VAL A 91 -0.22 9.58 -10.20
CA VAL A 91 1.16 9.25 -10.58
C VAL A 91 1.18 7.78 -10.94
N ALA A 92 1.52 7.48 -12.19
CA ALA A 92 1.82 6.13 -12.63
C ALA A 92 3.33 6.00 -12.83
N ALA A 93 3.89 4.85 -12.49
CA ALA A 93 5.29 4.55 -12.70
C ALA A 93 5.45 3.12 -13.21
N VAL A 94 6.36 2.95 -14.15
CA VAL A 94 6.91 1.69 -14.64
C VAL A 94 8.42 1.83 -14.73
N ASN A 95 9.16 0.73 -14.84
CA ASN A 95 10.63 0.76 -14.98
C ASN A 95 11.11 1.71 -16.08
N GLY A 96 10.37 1.79 -17.19
CA GLY A 96 10.69 2.69 -18.29
C GLY A 96 10.25 4.14 -18.12
N GLU A 97 9.28 4.45 -17.25
CA GLU A 97 8.62 5.77 -17.24
C GLU A 97 7.89 6.08 -15.93
N VAL A 98 7.99 7.32 -15.47
CA VAL A 98 7.09 7.93 -14.48
C VAL A 98 6.25 8.99 -15.18
N ALA A 99 4.93 8.91 -15.06
CA ALA A 99 4.00 9.84 -15.68
C ALA A 99 2.95 10.36 -14.68
N ILE A 100 2.64 11.64 -14.82
CA ILE A 100 1.62 12.33 -14.04
C ILE A 100 0.42 12.57 -14.94
N PHE A 101 -0.78 12.29 -14.45
CA PHE A 101 -2.03 12.58 -15.15
C PHE A 101 -2.98 13.33 -14.23
N ASN A 102 -3.88 14.11 -14.80
CA ASN A 102 -5.03 14.60 -14.02
C ASN A 102 -6.08 13.49 -13.86
N ARG A 103 -7.07 13.70 -12.99
CA ARG A 103 -8.18 12.76 -12.75
C ARG A 103 -9.07 12.50 -13.98
N SER A 104 -8.92 13.30 -15.02
CA SER A 104 -9.55 13.12 -16.33
C SER A 104 -8.73 12.28 -17.30
N GLY A 105 -7.56 11.78 -16.92
CA GLY A 105 -6.66 10.97 -17.74
C GLY A 105 -5.76 11.77 -18.69
N LYS A 106 -5.77 13.11 -18.64
CA LYS A 106 -4.84 13.95 -19.42
C LYS A 106 -3.45 13.86 -18.79
N ARG A 107 -2.45 13.51 -19.59
CA ARG A 107 -1.04 13.51 -19.19
C ARG A 107 -0.56 14.94 -18.94
N LEU A 108 0.00 15.18 -17.77
CA LEU A 108 0.53 16.47 -17.33
C LEU A 108 2.05 16.56 -17.53
N GLY A 109 2.75 15.43 -17.42
CA GLY A 109 4.19 15.33 -17.60
C GLY A 109 4.66 13.88 -17.48
N ALA A 110 5.86 13.60 -17.99
CA ALA A 110 6.50 12.29 -17.81
C ALA A 110 7.99 12.34 -18.10
N GLU A 111 8.71 11.41 -17.48
CA GLU A 111 10.15 11.21 -17.60
C GLU A 111 10.47 9.72 -17.50
N THR A 112 11.66 9.30 -17.92
CA THR A 112 12.12 7.93 -17.62
C THR A 112 12.36 7.78 -16.11
N LEU A 113 12.23 6.58 -15.55
CA LEU A 113 12.51 6.35 -14.12
C LEU A 113 13.93 6.79 -13.72
N ASN A 114 14.89 6.61 -14.64
CA ASN A 114 16.27 7.08 -14.45
C ASN A 114 16.41 8.61 -14.49
N ALA A 115 15.69 9.30 -15.37
CA ALA A 115 15.70 10.76 -15.41
C ALA A 115 15.05 11.34 -14.16
N PHE A 116 13.92 10.75 -13.76
CA PHE A 116 13.16 11.11 -12.57
C PHE A 116 14.01 11.10 -11.28
N PHE A 117 14.88 10.10 -11.12
CA PHE A 117 15.82 10.03 -9.99
C PHE A 117 17.23 10.54 -10.31
N GLY A 118 17.41 11.29 -11.41
CA GLY A 118 18.72 11.65 -11.95
C GLY A 118 19.62 12.39 -10.97
N SER A 119 19.04 13.24 -10.10
CA SER A 119 19.76 14.03 -9.11
C SER A 119 20.33 13.22 -7.94
N VAL A 120 19.76 12.04 -7.64
CA VAL A 120 20.06 11.26 -6.43
C VAL A 120 20.61 9.87 -6.71
N ARG A 121 20.36 9.30 -7.90
CA ARG A 121 20.75 7.92 -8.22
C ARG A 121 22.24 7.74 -8.51
N GLY A 122 23.02 8.82 -8.66
CA GLY A 122 24.47 8.75 -8.90
C GLY A 122 24.86 7.93 -10.15
N GLY A 123 24.00 7.88 -11.17
CA GLY A 123 24.21 7.08 -12.38
C GLY A 123 23.72 5.63 -12.32
N LEU A 124 23.28 5.13 -11.17
CA LEU A 124 22.76 3.77 -10.99
C LEU A 124 21.45 3.54 -11.76
N ALA A 125 21.23 2.32 -12.26
CA ALA A 125 20.00 1.95 -12.94
C ALA A 125 18.84 1.79 -11.93
N ALA A 126 17.76 2.54 -12.11
CA ALA A 126 16.57 2.50 -11.27
C ALA A 126 15.53 1.50 -11.82
N PHE A 127 14.86 0.77 -10.92
CA PHE A 127 13.88 -0.28 -11.22
C PHE A 127 12.92 -0.51 -10.02
N ASP A 128 11.90 -1.34 -10.22
CA ASP A 128 10.83 -1.71 -9.28
C ASP A 128 10.18 -0.50 -8.57
N PRO A 129 9.52 0.41 -9.31
CA PRO A 129 8.89 1.56 -8.69
C PRO A 129 7.72 1.16 -7.79
N ARG A 130 7.48 1.97 -6.76
CA ARG A 130 6.28 1.98 -5.92
C ARG A 130 5.81 3.42 -5.77
N ALA A 131 4.50 3.62 -5.80
CA ALA A 131 3.90 4.95 -5.68
C ALA A 131 2.81 4.92 -4.61
N VAL A 132 2.79 5.91 -3.71
CA VAL A 132 1.78 6.10 -2.67
C VAL A 132 1.39 7.56 -2.61
N PHE A 133 0.11 7.83 -2.36
CA PHE A 133 -0.37 9.16 -1.99
C PHE A 133 -0.70 9.16 -0.49
N ASP A 134 -0.19 10.13 0.25
CA ASP A 134 -0.55 10.38 1.65
C ASP A 134 -1.56 11.54 1.71
N PRO A 135 -2.83 11.27 2.08
CA PRO A 135 -3.86 12.30 2.20
C PRO A 135 -3.58 13.30 3.32
N HIS A 136 -2.82 12.95 4.35
CA HIS A 136 -2.57 13.87 5.47
C HIS A 136 -1.57 14.97 5.09
N SER A 137 -0.52 14.60 4.36
CA SER A 137 0.47 15.56 3.88
C SER A 137 0.21 16.10 2.48
N GLU A 138 -0.83 15.58 1.80
CA GLU A 138 -1.21 15.87 0.41
C GLU A 138 -0.04 15.68 -0.56
N ARG A 139 0.73 14.60 -0.37
CA ARG A 139 1.96 14.33 -1.12
C ARG A 139 1.96 12.96 -1.75
N PHE A 140 2.60 12.89 -2.90
CA PHE A 140 2.97 11.65 -3.55
C PHE A 140 4.38 11.26 -3.12
N PHE A 141 4.56 9.97 -2.81
CA PHE A 141 5.83 9.33 -2.57
C PHE A 141 6.06 8.33 -3.70
N VAL A 142 7.17 8.49 -4.42
CA VAL A 142 7.63 7.51 -5.41
C VAL A 142 8.93 6.92 -4.89
N ILE A 143 8.96 5.60 -4.78
CA ILE A 143 10.08 4.82 -4.30
C ILE A 143 10.56 3.94 -5.45
N ALA A 144 11.86 3.75 -5.59
CA ALA A 144 12.44 2.75 -6.48
C ALA A 144 13.69 2.18 -5.83
N VAL A 145 14.18 1.05 -6.35
CA VAL A 145 15.52 0.56 -6.04
C VAL A 145 16.46 0.92 -7.19
N ALA A 146 17.74 1.11 -6.87
CA ALA A 146 18.76 1.32 -7.86
C ALA A 146 19.97 0.44 -7.61
N ARG A 147 20.62 0.02 -8.70
CA ARG A 147 21.80 -0.84 -8.63
C ARG A 147 22.84 -0.48 -9.68
N SER A 148 24.06 -0.92 -9.45
CA SER A 148 25.10 -0.94 -10.49
C SER A 148 25.04 -2.28 -11.24
N ASP A 149 24.79 -2.25 -12.54
CA ASP A 149 24.81 -3.45 -13.37
C ASP A 149 26.25 -3.89 -13.73
N GLU A 150 27.20 -2.95 -13.68
CA GLU A 150 28.59 -3.14 -14.07
C GLU A 150 29.58 -2.53 -13.07
N GLY A 151 30.82 -3.03 -13.06
CA GLY A 151 31.90 -2.53 -12.21
C GLY A 151 31.87 -3.03 -10.76
N ALA A 152 32.96 -2.75 -10.04
CA ALA A 152 33.10 -3.00 -8.61
C ALA A 152 33.49 -1.69 -7.89
N PRO A 153 32.96 -1.42 -6.68
CA PRO A 153 32.04 -2.26 -5.91
C PRO A 153 30.59 -2.22 -6.46
N ARG A 154 29.84 -3.31 -6.29
CA ARG A 154 28.41 -3.31 -6.59
C ARG A 154 27.65 -2.47 -5.58
N GLN A 155 26.75 -1.63 -6.06
CA GLN A 155 25.92 -0.74 -5.25
C GLN A 155 24.45 -1.15 -5.33
N SER A 156 23.74 -0.96 -4.22
CA SER A 156 22.28 -1.10 -4.14
C SER A 156 21.74 0.00 -3.24
N MET A 157 20.72 0.72 -3.70
CA MET A 157 20.15 1.88 -3.03
C MET A 157 18.63 1.85 -3.10
N VAL A 158 17.98 2.46 -2.11
CA VAL A 158 16.57 2.83 -2.17
C VAL A 158 16.49 4.32 -2.48
N LEU A 159 15.71 4.67 -3.49
CA LEU A 159 15.47 6.03 -3.95
C LEU A 159 14.07 6.45 -3.52
N ILE A 160 13.93 7.68 -3.03
CA ILE A 160 12.64 8.23 -2.60
C ILE A 160 12.51 9.65 -3.17
N ALA A 161 11.41 9.93 -3.86
CA ALA A 161 11.02 11.25 -4.34
C ALA A 161 9.68 11.64 -3.73
N VAL A 162 9.49 12.95 -3.47
CA VAL A 162 8.29 13.48 -2.84
C VAL A 162 7.72 14.62 -3.66
N ARG A 163 6.50 14.45 -4.18
CA ARG A 163 5.81 15.52 -4.92
C ARG A 163 4.64 16.09 -4.16
N ARG A 164 4.45 17.39 -4.29
CA ARG A 164 3.22 18.10 -3.93
C ARG A 164 2.54 18.66 -5.19
N PRO A 165 1.24 18.41 -5.42
CA PRO A 165 0.47 19.11 -6.45
C PRO A 165 0.49 20.65 -6.23
N PRO A 166 0.27 21.49 -7.26
CA PRO A 166 0.01 21.15 -8.67
C PRO A 166 1.30 21.07 -9.52
N GLN A 167 2.48 20.94 -8.91
CA GLN A 167 3.75 21.02 -9.62
C GLN A 167 3.85 19.95 -10.71
N PRO A 168 4.18 20.32 -11.97
CA PRO A 168 4.28 19.35 -13.07
C PRO A 168 5.56 18.52 -13.01
N VAL A 169 6.54 18.96 -12.20
CA VAL A 169 7.84 18.32 -12.00
C VAL A 169 7.93 17.78 -10.58
N MET A 170 8.60 16.64 -10.43
CA MET A 170 8.94 16.05 -9.14
C MET A 170 10.36 16.47 -8.75
N VAL A 171 10.56 16.89 -7.50
CA VAL A 171 11.85 17.33 -6.94
C VAL A 171 12.18 16.45 -5.74
#